data_AF-A0A067EU30-F1
#
_entry.id   AF-A0A067EU30-F1
#
_cell.length_a   1.000
_cell.length_b   1.000
_cell.length_c   1.000
_cell.angle_alpha   90.00
_cell.angle_beta   90.00
_cell.angle_gamma   90.00
#
_symmetry.space_group_name_H-M   'P 1'
#
loop_
_entity.id
_entity.type
_entity.pdbx_description
1 polymer ?
#
loop_
_entity_poly.entity_id
_entity_poly.type
_entity_poly.pdbx_seq_one_letter_code
_entity_poly.pdbx_strand_id
1 'polypeptide(L)'
;SAECPNCPHNSVRHFCWWNRYVATPIQTHGNSYGGRRAMILLKHKVLRSVILRRTKKGRAADLALPPRIVSLRRDSLDIREADYYESLYSESQAQFNTYVQAGTVMNNYAHIFDLLTRLRQAVDHPYLVVYSKTASLRGETEADAEHVQQVCGLCNDLADDPVVTNCGHAFCKACLFDSSASKFVAKCPTCSIPLTVDFTANEGAGNRTSKTTIKGFKSSSILNRIQLDEFQSSTKIEAL
;
A
#
# COMPACT_ATOMS: atom_id res chain seq x y z
N SER A 1 11.60 -11.50 34.90
CA SER A 1 12.79 -11.96 35.65
C SER A 1 13.88 -10.90 35.60
N ALA A 2 14.42 -10.50 36.75
CA ALA A 2 15.49 -9.50 36.85
C ALA A 2 16.91 -10.08 36.63
N GLU A 3 16.99 -11.41 36.45
CA GLU A 3 18.24 -12.14 36.23
C GLU A 3 18.46 -12.37 34.73
N CYS A 4 19.70 -12.16 34.28
CA CYS A 4 20.05 -12.43 32.89
C CYS A 4 20.31 -13.93 32.69
N PRO A 5 19.79 -14.56 31.62
CA PRO A 5 20.06 -15.98 31.35
C PRO A 5 21.53 -16.30 31.04
N ASN A 6 22.35 -15.31 30.66
CA ASN A 6 23.75 -15.52 30.24
C ASN A 6 24.80 -14.94 31.21
N CYS A 7 24.38 -14.24 32.27
CA CYS A 7 25.31 -13.58 33.19
C CYS A 7 24.92 -13.80 34.65
N PRO A 8 25.88 -13.93 35.58
CA PRO A 8 25.61 -14.12 37.01
C PRO A 8 25.17 -12.83 37.73
N HIS A 9 24.77 -11.80 36.99
CA HIS A 9 24.40 -10.50 37.54
C HIS A 9 23.04 -10.03 37.02
N ASN A 10 22.43 -9.12 37.76
CA ASN A 10 21.14 -8.53 37.42
C ASN A 10 21.20 -7.86 36.03
N SER A 11 20.09 -7.98 35.27
CA SER A 11 19.89 -7.39 33.95
C SER A 11 20.16 -5.88 33.91
N VAL A 12 19.94 -5.17 35.02
CA VAL A 12 20.19 -3.72 35.13
C VAL A 12 21.69 -3.36 34.98
N ARG A 13 22.60 -4.32 35.19
CA ARG A 13 24.04 -4.11 34.96
C ARG A 13 24.45 -4.30 33.50
N HIS A 14 23.52 -4.66 32.62
CA HIS A 14 23.80 -4.87 31.21
C HIS A 14 23.99 -3.54 30.50
N PHE A 15 25.13 -3.41 29.84
CA PHE A 15 25.50 -2.23 29.09
C PHE A 15 25.10 -2.37 27.62
N CYS A 16 24.05 -1.67 27.18
CA CYS A 16 23.74 -1.57 25.77
C CYS A 16 24.69 -0.56 25.08
N TRP A 17 25.81 -1.07 24.56
CA TRP A 17 26.82 -0.26 23.87
C TRP A 17 26.24 0.54 22.70
N TRP A 18 25.35 -0.08 21.92
CA TRP A 18 24.73 0.56 20.76
C TRP A 18 23.88 1.77 21.15
N ASN A 19 23.03 1.65 22.17
CA ASN A 19 22.20 2.77 22.61
C ASN A 19 23.06 3.90 23.18
N ARG A 20 24.06 3.58 24.01
CA ARG A 20 24.94 4.59 24.62
C ARG A 20 25.75 5.39 23.60
N TYR A 21 26.34 4.72 22.61
CA TYR A 21 27.34 5.34 21.74
C TYR A 21 26.87 5.63 20.32
N VAL A 22 25.77 5.01 19.87
CA VAL A 22 25.27 5.16 18.50
C VAL A 22 23.85 5.72 18.49
N ALA A 23 22.85 4.96 18.97
CA ALA A 23 21.45 5.34 18.77
C ALA A 23 21.05 6.62 19.54
N THR A 24 21.30 6.68 20.85
CA THR A 24 20.87 7.81 21.68
C THR A 24 21.55 9.11 21.27
N PRO A 25 22.88 9.20 21.07
CA PRO A 25 23.52 10.45 20.66
C PRO A 25 23.06 10.97 19.29
N ILE A 26 22.73 10.07 18.35
CA ILE A 26 22.22 10.45 17.02
C ILE A 26 20.81 11.02 17.15
N GLN A 27 19.95 10.40 17.95
CA GLN A 27 18.57 10.85 18.15
C GLN A 27 18.50 12.17 18.93
N THR A 28 19.32 12.35 19.98
CA THR A 28 19.25 13.54 20.84
C THR A 28 19.97 14.75 20.26
N HIS A 29 21.08 14.56 19.55
CA HIS A 29 21.92 15.67 19.08
C HIS A 29 21.93 15.83 17.56
N GLY A 30 21.32 14.92 16.78
CA GLY A 30 21.27 15.00 15.32
C GLY A 30 22.67 15.14 14.69
N ASN A 31 22.86 16.16 13.86
CA ASN A 31 24.15 16.44 13.21
C ASN A 31 25.11 17.30 14.06
N SER A 32 24.74 17.62 15.31
CA SER A 32 25.59 18.36 16.24
C SER A 32 26.75 17.47 16.75
N TYR A 33 27.71 18.07 17.47
CA TYR A 33 28.97 17.44 17.88
C TYR A 33 28.83 16.00 18.42
N GLY A 34 27.90 15.76 19.35
CA GLY A 34 27.67 14.43 19.94
C GLY A 34 27.16 13.39 18.94
N GLY A 35 26.16 13.74 18.13
CA GLY A 35 25.58 12.85 17.11
C GLY A 35 26.51 12.63 15.92
N ARG A 36 27.28 13.66 15.52
CA ARG A 36 28.32 13.53 14.48
C ARG A 36 29.42 12.55 14.89
N ARG A 37 29.87 12.59 16.16
CA ARG A 37 30.85 11.62 16.68
C ARG A 37 30.31 10.19 16.67
N ALA A 38 29.05 10.00 17.08
CA ALA A 38 28.38 8.70 17.01
C ALA A 38 28.25 8.19 15.56
N MET A 39 27.92 9.07 14.61
CA MET A 39 27.83 8.73 13.19
C MET A 39 29.20 8.34 12.60
N ILE A 40 30.27 9.05 12.97
CA ILE A 40 31.65 8.70 12.58
C ILE A 40 32.03 7.33 13.15
N LEU A 41 31.70 7.08 14.41
CA LEU A 41 31.97 5.81 15.07
C LEU A 41 31.25 4.66 14.36
N LEU A 42 29.95 4.82 14.09
CA LEU A 42 29.15 3.87 13.33
C LEU A 42 29.77 3.58 11.95
N LYS A 43 30.07 4.63 11.18
CA LYS A 43 30.63 4.52 9.83
C LYS A 43 31.99 3.81 9.82
N HIS A 44 32.92 4.23 10.68
CA HIS A 44 34.31 3.81 10.58
C HIS A 44 34.64 2.55 11.38
N LYS A 45 33.93 2.26 12.48
CA LYS A 45 34.20 1.08 13.31
C LYS A 45 33.27 -0.11 13.04
N VAL A 46 31.99 0.14 12.77
CA VAL A 46 31.02 -0.94 12.58
C VAL A 46 30.79 -1.20 11.10
N LEU A 47 30.35 -0.19 10.35
CA LEU A 47 29.94 -0.39 8.95
C LEU A 47 31.13 -0.67 8.01
N ARG A 48 32.35 -0.25 8.37
CA ARG A 48 33.53 -0.46 7.53
C ARG A 48 33.90 -1.94 7.34
N SER A 49 33.68 -2.78 8.34
CA SER A 49 33.99 -4.22 8.24
C SER A 49 32.86 -5.04 7.64
N VAL A 50 31.61 -4.56 7.74
CA VAL A 50 30.42 -5.32 7.34
C VAL A 50 29.89 -4.90 5.97
N ILE A 51 30.03 -3.62 5.58
CA ILE A 51 29.44 -3.10 4.34
C ILE A 51 30.51 -2.94 3.25
N LEU A 52 30.26 -3.60 2.13
CA LEU A 52 30.88 -3.28 0.84
C LEU A 52 29.94 -2.38 0.03
N ARG A 53 30.33 -1.13 -0.23
CA ARG A 53 29.57 -0.21 -1.08
C ARG A 53 30.41 0.26 -2.25
N ARG A 54 30.08 -0.18 -3.46
CA ARG A 54 30.64 0.35 -4.72
C ARG A 54 29.74 1.45 -5.27
N THR A 55 30.33 2.49 -5.84
CA THR A 55 29.57 3.60 -6.45
C THR A 55 29.84 3.67 -7.94
N LYS A 56 28.87 4.14 -8.73
CA LYS A 56 29.03 4.36 -10.19
C LYS A 56 30.25 5.25 -10.50
N LYS A 57 30.56 6.21 -9.61
CA LYS A 57 31.77 7.04 -9.69
C LYS A 57 33.07 6.23 -9.54
N GLY A 58 33.12 5.27 -8.61
CA GLY A 58 34.32 4.47 -8.35
C GLY A 58 34.56 3.33 -9.34
N ARG A 59 33.61 3.04 -10.23
CA ARG A 59 33.71 2.01 -11.28
C ARG A 59 33.44 2.57 -12.68
N ALA A 60 33.60 3.88 -12.85
CA ALA A 60 33.24 4.58 -14.09
C ALA A 60 33.98 4.02 -15.33
N ALA A 61 35.23 3.56 -15.17
CA ALA A 61 36.02 2.95 -16.22
C ALA A 61 35.42 1.64 -16.78
N ASP A 62 34.75 0.85 -15.94
CA ASP A 62 34.14 -0.42 -16.37
C ASP A 62 32.72 -0.25 -16.91
N LEU A 63 32.05 0.84 -16.51
CA LEU A 63 30.60 0.98 -16.63
C LEU A 63 30.17 1.88 -17.80
N ALA A 64 31.07 2.69 -18.38
CA ALA A 64 30.86 3.54 -19.56
C ALA A 64 29.43 4.12 -19.69
N LEU A 65 28.87 4.62 -18.57
CA LEU A 65 27.46 5.00 -18.53
C LEU A 65 27.27 6.35 -19.23
N PRO A 66 26.19 6.49 -20.04
CA PRO A 66 25.81 7.78 -20.57
C PRO A 66 25.49 8.77 -19.44
N PRO A 67 25.59 10.08 -19.70
CA PRO A 67 25.25 11.09 -18.71
C PRO A 67 23.77 10.95 -18.31
N ARG A 68 23.49 11.14 -17.01
CA ARG A 68 22.12 11.25 -16.52
C ARG A 68 21.55 12.60 -16.93
N ILE A 69 20.66 12.59 -17.91
CA ILE A 69 19.92 13.78 -18.33
C ILE A 69 18.60 13.82 -17.55
N VAL A 70 18.32 14.94 -16.88
CA VAL A 70 17.06 15.18 -16.19
C VAL A 70 16.42 16.41 -16.83
N SER A 71 15.33 16.22 -17.55
CA SER A 71 14.53 17.29 -18.16
C SER A 71 13.31 17.58 -17.29
N LEU A 72 13.09 18.85 -16.95
CA LEU A 72 11.89 19.29 -16.26
C LEU A 72 10.89 19.83 -17.27
N ARG A 73 9.78 19.12 -17.45
CA ARG A 73 8.63 19.56 -18.26
C ARG A 73 7.61 20.21 -17.34
N ARG A 74 7.06 21.35 -17.77
CA ARG A 74 5.96 22.04 -17.07
C ARG A 74 4.73 21.92 -17.94
N ASP A 75 3.69 21.30 -17.41
CA ASP A 75 2.41 21.15 -18.06
C ASP A 75 1.35 21.97 -17.31
N SER A 76 0.48 22.64 -18.05
CA SER A 76 -0.69 23.31 -17.52
C SER A 76 -1.87 22.34 -17.47
N LEU A 77 -2.74 22.49 -16.48
CA LEU A 77 -4.01 21.79 -16.43
C LEU A 77 -4.92 22.27 -17.55
N ASP A 78 -5.76 21.38 -18.09
CA ASP A 78 -6.89 21.80 -18.92
C ASP A 78 -7.89 22.64 -18.10
N ILE A 79 -8.74 23.40 -18.78
CA ILE A 79 -9.78 24.23 -18.16
C ILE A 79 -10.65 23.40 -17.20
N ARG A 80 -11.04 22.18 -17.59
CA ARG A 80 -11.88 21.31 -16.77
C ARG A 80 -11.12 20.72 -15.57
N GLU A 81 -9.86 20.33 -15.79
CA GLU A 81 -8.99 19.81 -14.73
C GLU A 81 -8.67 20.91 -13.70
N ALA A 82 -8.46 22.14 -14.16
CA ALA A 82 -8.21 23.30 -13.33
C ALA A 82 -9.43 23.67 -12.48
N ASP A 83 -10.63 23.70 -13.07
CA ASP A 83 -11.87 23.97 -12.35
C ASP A 83 -12.14 22.91 -11.26
N TYR A 84 -11.97 21.62 -11.61
CA TYR A 84 -12.06 20.53 -10.64
C TYR A 84 -11.05 20.70 -9.49
N TYR A 85 -9.78 20.96 -9.82
CA TYR A 85 -8.73 21.14 -8.82
C TYR A 85 -9.02 22.32 -7.89
N GLU A 86 -9.48 23.46 -8.42
CA GLU A 86 -9.78 24.65 -7.63
C GLU A 86 -10.93 24.39 -6.65
N SER A 87 -11.96 23.65 -7.09
CA SER A 87 -13.07 23.25 -6.22
C SER A 87 -12.59 22.38 -5.05
N LEU A 88 -11.75 21.38 -5.33
CA LEU A 88 -11.17 20.47 -4.34
C LEU A 88 -10.19 21.20 -3.40
N TYR A 89 -9.42 22.14 -3.94
CA TYR A 89 -8.51 22.98 -3.16
C TYR A 89 -9.26 23.84 -2.16
N SER A 90 -10.33 24.51 -2.61
CA SER A 90 -11.18 25.33 -1.76
C SER A 90 -11.81 24.50 -0.62
N GLU A 91 -12.32 23.31 -0.92
CA GLU A 91 -12.86 22.39 0.09
C GLU A 91 -11.78 21.94 1.10
N SER A 92 -10.62 21.52 0.59
CA SER A 92 -9.49 21.06 1.42
C SER A 92 -8.96 22.18 2.32
N GLN A 93 -8.93 23.41 1.80
CA GLN A 93 -8.51 24.60 2.55
C GLN A 93 -9.51 24.93 3.66
N ALA A 94 -10.81 24.84 3.40
CA ALA A 94 -11.83 25.03 4.43
C ALA A 94 -11.68 24.01 5.57
N GLN A 95 -11.50 22.72 5.25
CA GLN A 95 -11.28 21.67 6.26
C GLN A 95 -9.98 21.89 7.04
N PHE A 96 -8.90 22.31 6.37
CA PHE A 96 -7.64 22.64 7.02
C PHE A 96 -7.80 23.81 8.00
N ASN A 97 -8.50 24.87 7.60
CA ASN A 97 -8.75 26.03 8.44
C ASN A 97 -9.53 25.68 9.71
N THR A 98 -10.43 24.69 9.67
CA THR A 98 -11.09 24.16 10.87
C THR A 98 -10.08 23.58 11.88
N TYR A 99 -9.09 22.81 11.42
CA TYR A 99 -8.05 22.27 12.29
C TYR A 99 -7.14 23.35 12.86
N VAL A 100 -6.86 24.40 12.08
CA VAL A 100 -6.06 25.55 12.54
C VAL A 100 -6.81 26.31 13.63
N GLN A 101 -8.08 26.64 13.41
CA GLN A 101 -8.91 27.34 14.40
C GLN A 101 -9.07 26.54 15.69
N ALA A 102 -9.22 25.21 15.59
CA ALA A 102 -9.27 24.32 16.73
C ALA A 102 -7.91 24.11 17.42
N GLY A 103 -6.79 24.54 16.82
CA GLY A 103 -5.44 24.31 17.33
C GLY A 103 -5.00 22.83 17.33
N THR A 104 -5.68 21.97 16.56
CA THR A 104 -5.47 20.50 16.56
C THR A 104 -4.71 19.98 15.34
N VAL A 105 -4.00 20.84 14.63
CA VAL A 105 -3.25 20.52 13.40
C VAL A 105 -2.30 19.33 13.59
N MET A 106 -1.50 19.33 14.67
CA MET A 106 -0.52 18.26 14.91
C MET A 106 -1.17 16.93 15.28
N ASN A 107 -2.36 16.95 15.88
CA ASN A 107 -3.09 15.73 16.23
C ASN A 107 -3.76 15.12 14.99
N ASN A 108 -4.12 15.96 14.01
CA ASN A 108 -4.81 15.56 12.78
C ASN A 108 -3.88 15.43 11.56
N TYR A 109 -2.58 15.23 11.76
CA TYR A 109 -1.60 15.15 10.67
C TYR A 109 -1.99 14.13 9.59
N ALA A 110 -2.56 12.98 9.98
CA ALA A 110 -3.01 11.96 9.05
C ALA A 110 -4.13 12.45 8.12
N HIS A 111 -5.10 13.21 8.65
CA HIS A 111 -6.17 13.82 7.85
C HIS A 111 -5.61 14.89 6.90
N ILE A 112 -4.64 15.68 7.35
CA ILE A 112 -3.95 16.68 6.50
C ILE A 112 -3.20 16.00 5.36
N PHE A 113 -2.53 14.88 5.63
CA PHE A 113 -1.88 14.09 4.58
C PHE A 113 -2.88 13.48 3.59
N ASP A 114 -4.08 13.07 4.04
CA ASP A 114 -5.14 12.60 3.14
C ASP A 114 -5.59 13.73 2.20
N LEU A 115 -5.84 14.93 2.72
CA LEU A 115 -6.18 16.12 1.91
C LEU A 115 -5.10 16.42 0.86
N LEU A 116 -3.84 16.45 1.27
CA LEU A 116 -2.71 16.66 0.34
C LEU A 116 -2.58 15.54 -0.69
N THR A 117 -2.88 14.30 -0.31
CA THR A 117 -2.84 13.16 -1.22
C THR A 117 -3.92 13.28 -2.28
N ARG A 118 -5.13 13.71 -1.91
CA ARG A 118 -6.23 13.97 -2.86
C ARG A 118 -5.88 15.08 -3.84
N LEU A 119 -5.28 16.18 -3.38
CA LEU A 119 -4.82 17.27 -4.27
C LEU A 119 -3.76 16.78 -5.26
N ARG A 120 -2.82 15.93 -4.83
CA ARG A 120 -1.82 15.33 -5.72
C ARG A 120 -2.44 14.41 -6.76
N GLN A 121 -3.39 13.58 -6.34
CA GLN A 121 -4.15 12.70 -7.24
C GLN A 121 -4.97 13.49 -8.26
N ALA A 122 -5.60 14.60 -7.85
CA ALA A 122 -6.36 15.46 -8.76
C ALA A 122 -5.46 16.09 -9.84
N VAL A 123 -4.23 16.44 -9.48
CA VAL A 123 -3.24 16.91 -10.44
C VAL A 123 -2.91 15.79 -11.43
N ASP A 124 -2.75 14.54 -11.00
CA ASP A 124 -2.47 13.43 -11.93
C ASP A 124 -3.67 13.09 -12.82
N HIS A 125 -4.84 12.85 -12.24
CA HIS A 125 -6.07 12.56 -12.97
C HIS A 125 -7.32 12.66 -12.05
N PRO A 126 -8.40 13.37 -12.42
CA PRO A 126 -9.61 13.50 -11.59
C PRO A 126 -10.24 12.15 -11.17
N TYR A 127 -10.22 11.18 -12.09
CA TYR A 127 -10.64 9.79 -11.83
C TYR A 127 -10.04 9.17 -10.55
N LEU A 128 -8.79 9.46 -10.22
CA LEU A 128 -8.12 8.90 -9.04
C LEU A 128 -8.74 9.37 -7.73
N VAL A 129 -9.39 10.54 -7.74
CA VAL A 129 -10.09 11.10 -6.58
C VAL A 129 -11.53 10.58 -6.54
N VAL A 130 -12.25 10.68 -7.67
CA VAL A 130 -13.68 10.32 -7.78
C VAL A 130 -13.92 8.83 -7.56
N TYR A 131 -13.05 7.96 -8.07
CA TYR A 131 -13.19 6.51 -7.96
C TYR A 131 -12.21 5.91 -6.96
N SER A 132 -11.69 6.73 -6.04
CA SER A 132 -10.92 6.23 -4.91
C SER A 132 -11.81 5.32 -4.04
N LYS A 133 -11.21 4.29 -3.43
CA LYS A 133 -11.93 3.38 -2.53
C LYS A 133 -12.63 4.12 -1.38
N THR A 134 -12.13 5.29 -0.99
CA THR A 134 -12.76 6.14 0.02
C THR A 134 -13.91 7.00 -0.52
N ALA A 135 -13.95 7.30 -1.81
CA ALA A 135 -15.09 7.96 -2.44
C ALA A 135 -16.28 7.00 -2.62
N SER A 136 -16.04 5.73 -2.94
CA SER A 136 -17.11 4.70 -2.96
C SER A 136 -17.83 4.58 -1.61
N LEU A 137 -17.09 4.70 -0.50
CA LEU A 137 -17.66 4.66 0.85
C LEU A 137 -18.43 5.94 1.25
N ARG A 138 -18.24 7.06 0.55
CA ARG A 138 -18.95 8.32 0.81
C ARG A 138 -20.28 8.42 0.04
N GLY A 139 -20.44 7.65 -1.04
CA GLY A 139 -21.66 7.61 -1.87
C GLY A 139 -22.66 6.52 -1.48
N GLU A 140 -22.28 5.57 -0.63
CA GLU A 140 -23.14 4.46 -0.21
C GLU A 140 -23.86 4.82 1.10
N THR A 141 -25.05 5.42 0.97
CA THR A 141 -26.08 5.38 2.02
C THR A 141 -26.44 3.92 2.33
N GLU A 142 -26.01 3.44 3.50
CA GLU A 142 -26.64 2.45 4.41
C GLU A 142 -27.48 1.26 3.85
N ALA A 143 -27.27 0.75 2.64
CA ALA A 143 -28.14 -0.30 2.09
C ALA A 143 -27.48 -1.57 1.51
N ASP A 144 -26.16 -1.75 1.53
CA ASP A 144 -25.52 -3.02 1.09
C ASP A 144 -24.22 -3.31 1.85
N ALA A 145 -24.28 -3.24 3.18
CA ALA A 145 -23.18 -3.60 4.08
C ALA A 145 -23.07 -5.13 4.28
N GLU A 146 -22.86 -5.92 3.22
CA GLU A 146 -22.51 -7.34 3.41
C GLU A 146 -21.77 -8.02 2.24
N HIS A 147 -21.00 -7.28 1.44
CA HIS A 147 -19.98 -7.90 0.58
C HIS A 147 -18.59 -7.76 1.21
N VAL A 148 -18.31 -8.60 2.21
CA VAL A 148 -16.94 -8.80 2.68
C VAL A 148 -16.15 -9.42 1.53
N GLN A 149 -15.39 -8.59 0.81
CA GLN A 149 -14.52 -9.00 -0.29
C GLN A 149 -13.41 -9.91 0.27
N GLN A 150 -13.64 -11.23 0.21
CA GLN A 150 -12.70 -12.24 0.69
C GLN A 150 -11.50 -12.35 -0.26
N VAL A 151 -10.29 -12.44 0.31
CA VAL A 151 -9.06 -12.67 -0.45
C VAL A 151 -8.89 -14.17 -0.65
N CYS A 152 -8.63 -14.58 -1.88
CA CYS A 152 -8.38 -15.98 -2.19
C CYS A 152 -7.02 -16.43 -1.64
N GLY A 153 -7.00 -17.49 -0.82
CA GLY A 153 -5.77 -18.06 -0.26
C GLY A 153 -4.83 -18.77 -1.24
N LEU A 154 -5.14 -18.76 -2.55
CA LEU A 154 -4.31 -19.37 -3.61
C LEU A 154 -3.70 -18.33 -4.54
N CYS A 155 -4.51 -17.43 -5.11
CA CYS A 155 -3.99 -16.37 -5.99
C CYS A 155 -3.66 -15.07 -5.25
N ASN A 156 -4.04 -14.94 -3.98
CA ASN A 156 -3.92 -13.72 -3.18
C ASN A 156 -4.61 -12.48 -3.79
N ASP A 157 -5.46 -12.68 -4.79
CA ASP A 157 -6.35 -11.67 -5.35
C ASP A 157 -7.72 -11.73 -4.65
N LEU A 158 -8.56 -10.72 -4.90
CA LEU A 158 -9.98 -10.78 -4.54
C LEU A 158 -10.62 -12.02 -5.17
N ALA A 159 -11.33 -12.81 -4.37
CA ALA A 159 -11.89 -14.07 -4.79
C ALA A 159 -12.99 -13.87 -5.85
N ASP A 160 -12.75 -14.38 -7.06
CA ASP A 160 -13.73 -14.46 -8.15
C ASP A 160 -14.56 -15.73 -7.96
N ASP A 161 -15.86 -15.58 -7.73
CA ASP A 161 -16.78 -16.66 -7.30
C ASP A 161 -16.26 -17.39 -6.03
N PRO A 162 -16.36 -16.74 -4.84
CA PRO A 162 -15.72 -17.22 -3.61
C PRO A 162 -16.35 -18.51 -3.10
N VAL A 163 -15.53 -19.55 -2.95
CA VAL A 163 -15.87 -20.79 -2.26
C VAL A 163 -15.23 -20.76 -0.88
N VAL A 164 -16.06 -20.72 0.17
CA VAL A 164 -15.59 -20.82 1.56
C VAL A 164 -15.60 -22.29 1.96
N THR A 165 -14.43 -22.80 2.30
CA THR A 165 -14.26 -24.16 2.81
C THR A 165 -14.72 -24.26 4.26
N ASN A 166 -15.08 -25.46 4.73
CA ASN A 166 -15.54 -25.67 6.13
C ASN A 166 -14.52 -25.23 7.20
N CYS A 167 -13.24 -25.14 6.81
CA CYS A 167 -12.18 -24.60 7.66
C CYS A 167 -12.09 -23.06 7.65
N GLY A 168 -13.04 -22.36 7.03
CA GLY A 168 -13.15 -20.90 6.98
C GLY A 168 -12.28 -20.21 5.92
N HIS A 169 -11.52 -20.95 5.10
CA HIS A 169 -10.69 -20.37 4.06
C HIS A 169 -11.47 -20.15 2.76
N ALA A 170 -11.34 -18.96 2.18
CA ALA A 170 -11.96 -18.58 0.91
C ALA A 170 -11.00 -18.76 -0.28
N PHE A 171 -11.52 -19.28 -1.39
CA PHE A 171 -10.79 -19.45 -2.64
C PHE A 171 -11.65 -19.05 -3.84
N CYS A 172 -11.04 -18.63 -4.95
CA CYS A 172 -11.77 -18.57 -6.22
C CYS A 172 -12.19 -19.98 -6.61
N LYS A 173 -13.41 -20.17 -7.12
CA LYS A 173 -13.89 -21.46 -7.61
C LYS A 173 -12.90 -22.12 -8.57
N ALA A 174 -12.39 -21.36 -9.55
CA ALA A 174 -11.38 -21.84 -10.50
C ALA A 174 -10.07 -22.27 -9.82
N CYS A 175 -9.57 -21.47 -8.87
CA CYS A 175 -8.34 -21.80 -8.14
C CYS A 175 -8.49 -23.07 -7.31
N LEU A 176 -9.66 -23.28 -6.69
CA LEU A 176 -9.93 -24.50 -5.93
C LEU A 176 -10.02 -25.72 -6.84
N PHE A 177 -10.68 -25.63 -8.00
CA PHE A 177 -10.78 -26.70 -8.99
C PHE A 177 -9.44 -27.07 -9.62
N ASP A 178 -8.60 -26.10 -9.97
CA ASP A 178 -7.26 -26.37 -10.50
C ASP A 178 -6.38 -27.09 -9.46
N SER A 179 -6.51 -26.70 -8.19
CA SER A 179 -5.76 -27.33 -7.10
C SER A 179 -6.22 -28.77 -6.82
N SER A 180 -7.53 -29.05 -6.93
CA SER A 180 -8.11 -30.37 -6.65
C SER A 180 -7.93 -31.35 -7.83
N ALA A 181 -7.89 -30.85 -9.07
CA ALA A 181 -7.60 -31.67 -10.25
C ALA A 181 -6.23 -32.36 -10.18
N SER A 182 -5.28 -31.80 -9.42
CA SER A 182 -3.93 -32.33 -9.26
C SER A 182 -3.76 -33.36 -8.14
N LYS A 183 -4.73 -33.51 -7.21
CA LYS A 183 -4.60 -34.36 -6.02
C LYS A 183 -5.87 -35.16 -5.77
N PHE A 184 -5.74 -36.49 -5.74
CA PHE A 184 -6.80 -37.50 -5.55
C PHE A 184 -7.60 -37.37 -4.23
N VAL A 185 -7.17 -36.52 -3.29
CA VAL A 185 -7.88 -36.21 -2.05
C VAL A 185 -7.93 -34.69 -1.91
N ALA A 186 -9.13 -34.13 -1.96
CA ALA A 186 -9.37 -32.69 -1.83
C ALA A 186 -9.02 -32.24 -0.39
N LYS A 187 -7.81 -31.72 -0.19
CA LYS A 187 -7.39 -31.07 1.07
C LYS A 187 -7.39 -29.56 0.86
N CYS A 188 -7.73 -28.81 1.90
CA CYS A 188 -7.63 -27.36 1.88
C CYS A 188 -6.18 -26.94 1.59
N PRO A 189 -5.92 -26.11 0.55
CA PRO A 189 -4.57 -25.66 0.23
C PRO A 189 -3.90 -24.84 1.34
N THR A 190 -4.67 -24.21 2.22
CA THR A 190 -4.14 -23.34 3.28
C THR A 190 -3.85 -24.09 4.57
N CYS A 191 -4.71 -25.02 4.99
CA CYS A 191 -4.59 -25.70 6.29
C CYS A 191 -4.49 -27.22 6.21
N SER A 192 -4.49 -27.80 5.00
CA SER A 192 -4.36 -29.25 4.76
C SER A 192 -5.47 -30.13 5.35
N ILE A 193 -6.53 -29.53 5.91
CA ILE A 193 -7.72 -30.23 6.42
C ILE A 193 -8.49 -30.84 5.24
N PRO A 194 -8.94 -32.12 5.31
CA PRO A 194 -9.73 -32.74 4.25
C PRO A 194 -11.03 -31.96 4.03
N LEU A 195 -11.30 -31.63 2.77
CA LEU A 195 -12.52 -30.94 2.37
C LEU A 195 -13.66 -31.96 2.32
N THR A 196 -14.59 -31.88 3.27
CA THR A 196 -15.91 -32.52 3.16
C THR A 196 -16.78 -31.57 2.34
N VAL A 197 -16.77 -31.70 1.01
CA VAL A 197 -17.51 -30.78 0.14
C VAL A 197 -18.89 -31.37 -0.16
N ASP A 198 -19.93 -30.83 0.48
CA ASP A 198 -21.29 -30.93 -0.06
C ASP A 198 -21.46 -29.83 -1.11
N PHE A 199 -21.64 -30.22 -2.37
CA PHE A 199 -21.81 -29.30 -3.51
C PHE A 199 -23.27 -28.92 -3.77
N THR A 200 -24.19 -29.18 -2.83
CA THR A 200 -25.62 -28.90 -3.01
C THR A 200 -26.12 -27.81 -2.08
N ALA A 201 -26.68 -26.78 -2.69
CA ALA A 201 -27.47 -25.69 -2.11
C ALA A 201 -26.70 -24.47 -1.56
N ASN A 202 -26.46 -23.52 -2.47
CA ASN A 202 -27.26 -22.30 -2.36
C ASN A 202 -27.85 -21.94 -3.74
N GLU A 203 -28.82 -22.75 -4.22
CA GLU A 203 -29.70 -22.41 -5.35
C GLU A 203 -30.82 -21.44 -4.92
N GLY A 204 -30.50 -20.47 -4.07
CA GLY A 204 -31.49 -19.67 -3.34
C GLY A 204 -31.10 -18.20 -3.16
N ALA A 205 -30.43 -17.58 -4.12
CA ALA A 205 -30.36 -16.11 -4.23
C ALA A 205 -29.94 -15.76 -5.67
N GLY A 206 -30.66 -14.82 -6.28
CA GLY A 206 -30.58 -14.51 -7.70
C GLY A 206 -29.16 -14.46 -8.27
N ASN A 207 -29.03 -15.07 -9.45
CA ASN A 207 -27.86 -15.11 -10.32
C ASN A 207 -27.36 -13.70 -10.66
N ARG A 208 -26.67 -13.04 -9.72
CA ARG A 208 -25.80 -11.89 -10.00
C ARG A 208 -24.45 -12.46 -10.40
N THR A 209 -24.40 -13.05 -11.60
CA THR A 209 -23.13 -13.20 -12.31
C THR A 209 -22.42 -11.86 -12.23
N SER A 210 -21.23 -11.81 -11.63
CA SER A 210 -20.29 -10.70 -11.73
C SER A 210 -19.90 -10.56 -13.21
N LYS A 211 -20.80 -10.02 -14.04
CA LYS A 211 -20.56 -9.80 -15.45
C LYS A 211 -19.41 -8.83 -15.56
N THR A 212 -18.29 -9.33 -16.07
CA THR A 212 -17.18 -8.52 -16.53
C THR A 212 -17.71 -7.57 -17.61
N THR A 213 -17.56 -6.26 -17.44
CA THR A 213 -17.93 -5.27 -18.46
C THR A 213 -17.15 -5.48 -19.76
N ILE A 214 -15.97 -6.13 -19.67
CA ILE A 214 -15.06 -6.40 -20.78
C ILE A 214 -14.85 -7.92 -20.91
N LYS A 215 -15.16 -8.49 -22.09
CA LYS A 215 -14.88 -9.89 -22.42
C LYS A 215 -13.37 -10.17 -22.32
N GLY A 216 -12.99 -11.14 -21.46
CA GLY A 216 -11.61 -11.66 -21.37
C GLY A 216 -10.79 -11.22 -20.16
N PHE A 217 -11.34 -10.39 -19.25
CA PHE A 217 -10.65 -9.97 -18.03
C PHE A 217 -11.33 -10.52 -16.77
N LYS A 218 -10.54 -10.96 -15.78
CA LYS A 218 -11.03 -11.39 -14.46
C LYS A 218 -11.89 -10.30 -13.81
N SER A 219 -12.94 -10.65 -13.07
CA SER A 219 -13.81 -9.67 -12.39
C SER A 219 -13.03 -8.73 -11.46
N SER A 220 -11.91 -9.22 -10.89
CA SER A 220 -10.96 -8.48 -10.05
C SER A 220 -10.00 -7.55 -10.81
N SER A 221 -9.99 -7.57 -12.15
CA SER A 221 -9.12 -6.73 -12.98
C SER A 221 -9.39 -5.24 -12.72
N ILE A 222 -8.32 -4.44 -12.66
CA ILE A 222 -8.41 -2.97 -12.58
C ILE A 222 -9.29 -2.41 -13.70
N LEU A 223 -9.27 -3.05 -14.88
CA LEU A 223 -10.09 -2.65 -16.03
C LEU A 223 -11.60 -2.81 -15.80
N ASN A 224 -12.03 -3.72 -14.93
CA ASN A 224 -13.44 -3.83 -14.54
C ASN A 224 -13.83 -2.81 -13.45
N ARG A 225 -12.84 -2.15 -12.83
CA ARG A 225 -13.05 -1.02 -11.90
C ARG A 225 -13.02 0.33 -12.61
N ILE A 226 -12.60 0.35 -13.88
CA ILE A 226 -12.63 1.53 -14.72
C ILE A 226 -13.97 1.55 -15.43
N GLN A 227 -14.80 2.54 -15.12
CA GLN A 227 -15.99 2.83 -15.93
C GLN A 227 -15.52 3.44 -17.25
N LEU A 228 -15.24 2.56 -18.23
CA LEU A 228 -14.72 2.95 -19.55
C LEU A 228 -15.65 3.93 -20.28
N ASP A 229 -16.94 3.92 -19.98
CA ASP A 229 -17.95 4.78 -20.61
C ASP A 229 -17.81 6.26 -20.18
N GLU A 230 -17.26 6.53 -19.00
CA GLU A 230 -17.07 7.87 -18.43
C GLU A 230 -15.58 8.25 -18.31
N PHE A 231 -14.67 7.36 -18.74
CA PHE A 231 -13.24 7.60 -18.66
C PHE A 231 -12.81 8.64 -19.70
N GLN A 232 -12.47 9.84 -19.24
CA GLN A 232 -11.85 10.88 -20.03
C GLN A 232 -10.34 10.91 -19.78
N SER A 233 -9.52 10.98 -20.84
CA SER A 233 -8.07 11.10 -20.72
C SER A 233 -7.63 12.44 -20.13
N SER A 234 -6.56 12.42 -19.33
CA SER A 234 -5.92 13.64 -18.83
C SER A 234 -4.90 14.18 -19.84
N THR A 235 -4.75 15.51 -19.85
CA THR A 235 -3.74 16.25 -20.64
C THR A 235 -2.34 15.67 -20.53
N LYS A 236 -2.01 15.08 -19.38
CA LYS A 236 -0.69 14.51 -19.10
C LYS A 236 -0.48 13.15 -19.75
N ILE A 237 -1.56 12.38 -19.90
CA ILE A 237 -1.52 11.09 -20.60
C ILE A 237 -1.44 11.35 -22.11
N GLU A 238 -2.19 12.34 -22.61
CA GLU A 238 -2.15 12.77 -24.02
C GLU A 238 -0.82 13.42 -24.42
N ALA A 239 -0.10 13.95 -23.44
CA ALA A 239 1.20 14.59 -23.60
C ALA A 239 2.40 13.62 -23.71
N LEU A 240 2.23 12.33 -23.40
CA LEU A 240 3.28 11.30 -23.42
C LEU A 240 3.54 10.76 -24.82
#